data_AF-A0A930V902-F1
#
_entry.id   AF-A0A930V902-F1
#
_cell.length_a   1.000
_cell.length_b   1.000
_cell.length_c   1.000
_cell.angle_alpha   90.00
_cell.angle_beta   90.00
_cell.angle_gamma   90.00
#
_symmetry.space_group_name_H-M   'P 1'
#
loop_
_entity.id
_entity.type
_entity.pdbx_description
1 polymer ?
#
loop_
_entity_poly.entity_id
_entity_poly.type
_entity_poly.pdbx_seq_one_letter_code
_entity_poly.pdbx_strand_id
1 'polypeptide(L)'
;MATSRHRISLVTRQKVADSIALSGVPWAGRLDEPDFLARIYDLMQMPSTDSRYSNARDDIYQHQVRNYDYGSGWIFTDSRFNLLYADDDEFLRVLTEMLHPVVRPDEAEVAELLANFNEMLRADGFALYAKDWISGHAVYGWQRIDAFHGSSPDLRLEARPLTDPVVLHEHLTRIRNGLATDPAATISSCKSLLESLFKIVLDQSSVEYPRADDVPQLYRKVADLLALSAESVPGSARGSEASQKILRTLVTTVGTLAELRNELGIDHGQSERSAALARHARLALNATVTVAEFILDTWQDRIDSGRLKRPV
;
A
#
# COMPACT_ATOMS: atom_id res chain seq x y z
N MET A 1 -11.99 -8.52 11.43
CA MET A 1 -13.20 -8.03 10.71
C MET A 1 -13.21 -8.71 9.37
N ALA A 2 -14.25 -9.49 9.07
CA ALA A 2 -14.37 -10.21 7.80
C ALA A 2 -14.38 -9.19 6.64
N THR A 3 -13.37 -9.27 5.78
CA THR A 3 -13.31 -8.59 4.49
C THR A 3 -14.56 -8.95 3.69
N SER A 4 -15.26 -7.95 3.14
CA SER A 4 -16.40 -8.23 2.27
C SER A 4 -15.94 -9.09 1.09
N ARG A 5 -16.57 -10.26 0.90
CA ARG A 5 -16.06 -11.38 0.09
C ARG A 5 -15.90 -11.14 -1.42
N HIS A 6 -16.45 -10.06 -1.98
CA HIS A 6 -16.44 -9.79 -3.43
C HIS A 6 -16.28 -8.29 -3.76
N ARG A 7 -15.09 -7.73 -3.56
CA ARG A 7 -14.69 -6.39 -3.99
C ARG A 7 -14.03 -6.39 -5.35
N ILE A 8 -13.37 -7.48 -5.75
CA ILE A 8 -12.83 -7.61 -7.09
C ILE A 8 -13.99 -7.88 -8.04
N SER A 9 -14.24 -6.94 -8.94
CA SER A 9 -15.33 -7.00 -9.89
C SER A 9 -15.16 -8.16 -10.87
N LEU A 10 -16.29 -8.67 -11.36
CA LEU A 10 -16.28 -9.69 -12.43
C LEU A 10 -15.54 -9.19 -13.67
N VAL A 11 -15.57 -7.88 -13.95
CA VAL A 11 -14.84 -7.27 -15.07
C VAL A 11 -13.33 -7.47 -14.92
N THR A 12 -12.77 -7.22 -13.73
CA THR A 12 -11.34 -7.43 -13.47
C THR A 12 -10.98 -8.92 -13.51
N ARG A 13 -11.82 -9.78 -12.95
CA ARG A 13 -11.60 -11.24 -12.98
C ARG A 13 -11.58 -11.77 -14.41
N GLN A 14 -12.49 -11.30 -15.27
CA GLN A 14 -12.51 -11.66 -16.69
C GLN A 14 -11.27 -11.15 -17.41
N LYS A 15 -10.84 -9.91 -17.17
CA LYS A 15 -9.60 -9.37 -17.77
C LYS A 15 -8.38 -10.20 -17.41
N VAL A 16 -8.28 -10.65 -16.15
CA VAL A 16 -7.19 -11.53 -15.70
C VAL A 16 -7.28 -12.89 -16.41
N ALA A 17 -8.47 -13.49 -16.48
CA ALA A 17 -8.68 -14.76 -17.18
C ALA A 17 -8.30 -14.66 -18.67
N ASP A 18 -8.75 -13.61 -19.35
CA ASP A 18 -8.46 -13.35 -20.75
C ASP A 18 -6.96 -13.11 -20.97
N SER A 19 -6.32 -12.35 -20.09
CA SER A 19 -4.87 -12.08 -20.15
C SER A 19 -4.07 -13.38 -20.05
N ILE A 20 -4.41 -14.27 -19.11
CA ILE A 20 -3.77 -15.58 -18.98
C ILE A 20 -3.99 -16.42 -20.24
N ALA A 21 -5.24 -16.52 -20.70
CA ALA A 21 -5.58 -17.32 -21.87
C ALA A 21 -4.89 -16.82 -23.16
N LEU A 22 -4.73 -15.51 -23.32
CA LEU A 22 -4.13 -14.89 -24.50
C LEU A 22 -2.59 -14.84 -24.46
N SER A 23 -1.99 -14.79 -23.27
CA SER A 23 -0.52 -14.73 -23.13
C SER A 23 0.19 -15.98 -23.66
N GLY A 24 -0.50 -17.12 -23.68
CA GLY A 24 0.09 -18.43 -23.98
C GLY A 24 1.07 -18.93 -22.91
N VAL A 25 1.27 -18.17 -21.83
CA VAL A 25 2.11 -18.54 -20.69
C VAL A 25 1.31 -19.49 -19.79
N PRO A 26 1.83 -20.71 -19.50
CA PRO A 26 1.16 -21.63 -18.59
C PRO A 26 1.05 -21.03 -17.18
N TRP A 27 -0.17 -20.87 -16.68
CA TRP A 27 -0.40 -20.30 -15.35
C TRP A 27 0.22 -21.16 -14.23
N ALA A 28 0.30 -22.48 -14.43
CA ALA A 28 0.98 -23.43 -13.54
C ALA A 28 2.53 -23.37 -13.62
N GLY A 29 3.09 -22.52 -14.48
CA GLY A 29 4.54 -22.35 -14.65
C GLY A 29 5.22 -23.67 -15.03
N ARG A 30 6.23 -24.08 -14.26
CA ARG A 30 6.95 -25.34 -14.50
C ARG A 30 6.26 -26.59 -13.93
N LEU A 31 5.18 -26.41 -13.17
CA LEU A 31 4.40 -27.52 -12.63
C LEU A 31 3.31 -27.91 -13.63
N ASP A 32 2.80 -29.13 -13.51
CA ASP A 32 1.50 -29.44 -14.12
C ASP A 32 0.36 -28.82 -13.29
N GLU A 33 -0.80 -28.65 -13.91
CA GLU A 33 -1.94 -27.99 -13.29
C GLU A 33 -2.45 -28.73 -12.02
N PRO A 34 -2.52 -30.08 -11.97
CA PRO A 34 -2.82 -30.80 -10.73
C PRO A 34 -1.84 -30.53 -9.58
N ASP A 35 -0.54 -30.50 -9.85
CA ASP A 35 0.49 -30.25 -8.82
C ASP A 35 0.52 -28.80 -8.38
N PHE A 36 0.27 -27.85 -9.28
CA PHE A 36 0.04 -26.46 -8.90
C PHE A 36 -1.17 -26.36 -7.96
N LEU A 37 -2.31 -26.93 -8.36
CA LEU A 37 -3.55 -26.79 -7.60
C LEU A 37 -3.49 -27.48 -6.24
N ALA A 38 -2.74 -28.58 -6.12
CA ALA A 38 -2.48 -29.26 -4.85
C ALA A 38 -1.73 -28.39 -3.82
N ARG A 39 -1.10 -27.30 -4.24
CA ARG A 39 -0.47 -26.31 -3.33
C ARG A 39 -1.49 -25.40 -2.66
N ILE A 40 -2.68 -25.28 -3.26
CA ILE A 40 -3.75 -24.39 -2.82
C ILE A 40 -4.89 -25.18 -2.16
N TYR A 41 -5.21 -26.33 -2.75
CA TYR A 41 -6.39 -27.15 -2.46
C TYR A 41 -6.04 -28.60 -2.12
N ASP A 42 -6.85 -29.24 -1.29
CA ASP A 42 -6.78 -30.69 -1.07
C ASP A 42 -7.57 -31.44 -2.16
N LEU A 43 -6.94 -31.59 -3.32
CA LEU A 43 -7.57 -32.19 -4.51
C LEU A 43 -7.95 -33.67 -4.31
N MET A 44 -7.36 -34.37 -3.34
CA MET A 44 -7.70 -35.76 -3.05
C MET A 44 -9.04 -35.87 -2.34
N GLN A 45 -9.46 -34.83 -1.61
CA GLN A 45 -10.73 -34.77 -0.90
C GLN A 45 -11.82 -34.05 -1.68
N MET A 46 -11.46 -33.30 -2.72
CA MET A 46 -12.44 -32.66 -3.60
C MET A 46 -13.05 -33.68 -4.56
N PRO A 47 -14.38 -33.66 -4.77
CA PRO A 47 -15.03 -34.59 -5.69
C PRO A 47 -14.64 -34.31 -7.15
N SER A 48 -14.55 -35.37 -7.93
CA SER A 48 -14.43 -35.30 -9.40
C SER A 48 -15.70 -34.75 -10.04
N THR A 49 -15.58 -34.06 -11.18
CA THR A 49 -16.73 -33.73 -12.04
C THR A 49 -16.98 -34.81 -13.10
N ASP A 50 -16.02 -35.70 -13.32
CA ASP A 50 -16.15 -36.91 -14.11
C ASP A 50 -16.41 -38.14 -13.21
N SER A 51 -17.57 -38.76 -13.39
CA SER A 51 -17.99 -39.96 -12.65
C SER A 51 -17.03 -41.16 -12.71
N ARG A 52 -16.08 -41.17 -13.67
CA ARG A 52 -15.05 -42.21 -13.79
C ARG A 52 -13.97 -42.12 -12.71
N TYR A 53 -13.84 -40.97 -12.06
CA TYR A 53 -12.83 -40.69 -11.04
C TYR A 53 -13.49 -40.34 -9.71
N SER A 54 -12.80 -40.64 -8.60
CA SER A 54 -13.31 -40.36 -7.25
C SER A 54 -12.96 -38.96 -6.75
N ASN A 55 -11.82 -38.41 -7.18
CA ASN A 55 -11.28 -37.16 -6.66
C ASN A 55 -10.89 -36.22 -7.81
N ALA A 56 -10.81 -34.92 -7.49
CA ALA A 56 -10.49 -33.87 -8.44
C ALA A 56 -9.07 -34.02 -9.01
N ARG A 57 -8.10 -34.55 -8.25
CA ARG A 57 -6.72 -34.71 -8.73
C ARG A 57 -6.66 -35.64 -9.94
N ASP A 58 -7.22 -36.84 -9.83
CA ASP A 58 -7.16 -37.86 -10.90
C ASP A 58 -7.95 -37.43 -12.13
N ASP A 59 -9.09 -36.76 -11.91
CA ASP A 59 -9.92 -36.14 -12.93
C ASP A 59 -9.14 -35.08 -13.73
N ILE A 60 -8.60 -34.07 -13.04
CA ILE A 60 -7.82 -33.00 -13.67
C ILE A 60 -6.57 -33.58 -14.35
N TYR A 61 -5.89 -34.55 -13.74
CA TYR A 61 -4.73 -35.19 -14.35
C TYR A 61 -5.06 -35.88 -15.67
N GLN A 62 -6.17 -36.61 -15.73
CA GLN A 62 -6.60 -37.23 -16.99
C GLN A 62 -6.86 -36.17 -18.06
N HIS A 63 -7.59 -35.12 -17.72
CA HIS A 63 -8.07 -34.15 -18.69
C HIS A 63 -7.01 -33.13 -19.11
N GLN A 64 -6.14 -32.69 -18.21
CA GLN A 64 -5.13 -31.66 -18.47
C GLN A 64 -3.77 -32.20 -18.86
N VAL A 65 -3.38 -33.39 -18.36
CA VAL A 65 -2.03 -33.93 -18.61
C VAL A 65 -2.04 -35.02 -19.69
N ARG A 66 -3.10 -35.84 -19.74
CA ARG A 66 -3.18 -36.93 -20.74
C ARG A 66 -3.96 -36.53 -21.99
N ASN A 67 -5.06 -35.80 -21.85
CA ASN A 67 -5.96 -35.50 -22.96
C ASN A 67 -5.80 -34.07 -23.52
N TYR A 68 -5.47 -33.09 -22.67
CA TYR A 68 -5.41 -31.65 -22.99
C TYR A 68 -6.77 -31.07 -23.47
N ASP A 69 -7.87 -31.43 -22.81
CA ASP A 69 -9.23 -31.19 -23.34
C ASP A 69 -10.13 -30.20 -22.55
N TYR A 70 -9.68 -29.57 -21.45
CA TYR A 70 -10.46 -28.47 -20.81
C TYR A 70 -10.13 -27.06 -21.33
N GLY A 71 -9.01 -26.87 -22.04
CA GLY A 71 -8.56 -25.56 -22.53
C GLY A 71 -7.91 -24.66 -21.48
N SER A 72 -7.10 -23.69 -21.88
CA SER A 72 -6.13 -22.98 -21.02
C SER A 72 -6.71 -22.18 -19.84
N GLY A 73 -7.99 -21.81 -19.87
CA GLY A 73 -8.64 -20.98 -18.85
C GLY A 73 -9.68 -21.72 -18.00
N TRP A 74 -9.74 -23.05 -18.05
CA TRP A 74 -10.84 -23.84 -17.47
C TRP A 74 -11.06 -23.57 -15.97
N ILE A 75 -10.00 -23.32 -15.20
CA ILE A 75 -10.04 -23.04 -13.76
C ILE A 75 -10.94 -21.84 -13.40
N PHE A 76 -11.11 -20.89 -14.32
CA PHE A 76 -11.95 -19.72 -14.09
C PHE A 76 -13.45 -20.03 -14.05
N THR A 77 -13.88 -21.10 -14.73
CA THR A 77 -15.29 -21.48 -14.88
C THR A 77 -15.62 -22.87 -14.32
N ASP A 78 -14.62 -23.67 -13.97
CA ASP A 78 -14.82 -24.99 -13.36
C ASP A 78 -15.59 -24.87 -12.04
N SER A 79 -16.59 -25.70 -11.83
CA SER A 79 -17.49 -25.61 -10.67
C SER A 79 -16.80 -25.84 -9.32
N ARG A 80 -15.61 -26.46 -9.31
CA ARG A 80 -14.85 -26.72 -8.08
C ARG A 80 -14.07 -25.50 -7.60
N PHE A 81 -13.63 -24.62 -8.52
CA PHE A 81 -12.77 -23.46 -8.22
C PHE A 81 -13.46 -22.13 -8.54
N ASN A 82 -14.08 -22.07 -9.72
CA ASN A 82 -14.95 -20.99 -10.18
C ASN A 82 -14.37 -19.59 -9.93
N LEU A 83 -13.11 -19.36 -10.32
CA LEU A 83 -12.36 -18.16 -9.95
C LEU A 83 -13.03 -16.85 -10.41
N LEU A 84 -13.92 -16.88 -11.40
CA LEU A 84 -14.75 -15.71 -11.76
C LEU A 84 -15.70 -15.26 -10.64
N TYR A 85 -16.13 -16.18 -9.77
CA TYR A 85 -17.09 -15.94 -8.69
C TYR A 85 -16.62 -16.38 -7.30
N ALA A 86 -15.39 -16.90 -7.19
CA ALA A 86 -14.76 -17.26 -5.92
C ALA A 86 -14.60 -16.04 -4.99
N ASP A 87 -14.38 -16.30 -3.71
CA ASP A 87 -14.03 -15.23 -2.74
C ASP A 87 -12.75 -14.50 -3.19
N ASP A 88 -12.64 -13.20 -2.91
CA ASP A 88 -11.46 -12.39 -3.31
C ASP A 88 -10.13 -13.00 -2.81
N ASP A 89 -10.12 -13.52 -1.58
CA ASP A 89 -8.92 -14.12 -1.00
C ASP A 89 -8.50 -15.40 -1.74
N GLU A 90 -9.47 -16.19 -2.21
CA GLU A 90 -9.19 -17.38 -3.02
C GLU A 90 -8.63 -16.99 -4.38
N PHE A 91 -9.25 -16.01 -5.05
CA PHE A 91 -8.78 -15.46 -6.31
C PHE A 91 -7.34 -14.94 -6.22
N LEU A 92 -7.06 -14.10 -5.21
CA LEU A 92 -5.73 -13.52 -5.00
C LEU A 92 -4.69 -14.57 -4.55
N ARG A 93 -5.12 -15.61 -3.83
CA ARG A 93 -4.25 -16.74 -3.47
C ARG A 93 -3.79 -17.50 -4.71
N VAL A 94 -4.67 -17.74 -5.69
CA VAL A 94 -4.26 -18.35 -6.95
C VAL A 94 -3.25 -17.47 -7.69
N LEU A 95 -3.52 -16.16 -7.83
CA LEU A 95 -2.60 -15.26 -8.53
C LEU A 95 -1.23 -15.17 -7.87
N THR A 96 -1.17 -15.13 -6.54
CA THR A 96 0.11 -15.12 -5.82
C THR A 96 0.85 -16.46 -5.91
N GLU A 97 0.14 -17.59 -5.96
CA GLU A 97 0.75 -18.89 -6.17
C GLU A 97 1.34 -19.01 -7.59
N MET A 98 0.72 -18.40 -8.61
CA MET A 98 1.30 -18.33 -9.98
C MET A 98 2.67 -17.65 -10.01
N LEU A 99 2.92 -16.71 -9.10
CA LEU A 99 4.19 -15.98 -8.97
C LEU A 99 5.18 -16.66 -8.01
N HIS A 100 4.80 -17.75 -7.34
CA HIS A 100 5.64 -18.37 -6.33
C HIS A 100 6.92 -18.97 -6.94
N PRO A 101 8.12 -18.83 -6.33
CA PRO A 101 9.39 -19.29 -6.92
C PRO A 101 9.45 -20.78 -7.30
N VAL A 102 8.69 -21.61 -6.58
CA VAL A 102 8.54 -23.05 -6.90
C VAL A 102 7.76 -23.29 -8.18
N VAL A 103 6.81 -22.41 -8.50
CA VAL A 103 5.98 -22.45 -9.72
C VAL A 103 6.73 -21.77 -10.87
N ARG A 104 7.40 -20.64 -10.58
CA ARG A 104 8.02 -19.77 -11.56
C ARG A 104 9.36 -19.23 -11.08
N PRO A 105 10.48 -19.83 -11.50
CA PRO A 105 11.81 -19.38 -11.07
C PRO A 105 12.35 -18.21 -11.89
N ASP A 106 11.78 -17.89 -13.06
CA ASP A 106 12.23 -16.79 -13.90
C ASP A 106 11.72 -15.44 -13.36
N GLU A 107 12.62 -14.62 -12.83
CA GLU A 107 12.29 -13.32 -12.26
C GLU A 107 11.75 -12.31 -13.29
N ALA A 108 12.15 -12.41 -14.56
CA ALA A 108 11.65 -11.52 -15.61
C ALA A 108 10.19 -11.86 -15.94
N GLU A 109 9.86 -13.15 -16.04
CA GLU A 109 8.48 -13.62 -16.24
C GLU A 109 7.59 -13.25 -15.05
N VAL A 110 8.11 -13.40 -13.82
CA VAL A 110 7.40 -12.99 -12.59
C VAL A 110 7.16 -11.47 -12.60
N ALA A 111 8.15 -10.67 -12.98
CA ALA A 111 8.02 -9.22 -13.02
C ALA A 111 6.95 -8.76 -14.02
N GLU A 112 6.89 -9.38 -15.21
CA GLU A 112 5.89 -9.08 -16.23
C GLU A 112 4.47 -9.46 -15.77
N LEU A 113 4.29 -10.68 -15.25
CA LEU A 113 3.00 -11.13 -14.73
C LEU A 113 2.54 -10.28 -13.54
N LEU A 114 3.45 -9.95 -12.63
CA LEU A 114 3.16 -9.08 -11.48
C LEU A 114 2.68 -7.71 -11.95
N ALA A 115 3.36 -7.11 -12.94
CA ALA A 115 2.98 -5.81 -13.49
C ALA A 115 1.58 -5.88 -14.11
N ASN A 116 1.31 -6.90 -14.93
CA ASN A 116 0.01 -7.10 -15.59
C ASN A 116 -1.11 -7.32 -14.56
N PHE A 117 -0.90 -8.19 -13.57
CA PHE A 117 -1.87 -8.42 -12.49
C PHE A 117 -2.15 -7.15 -11.70
N ASN A 118 -1.11 -6.40 -11.33
CA ASN A 118 -1.28 -5.16 -10.57
C ASN A 118 -1.96 -4.06 -11.39
N GLU A 119 -1.74 -3.98 -12.70
CA GLU A 119 -2.46 -3.04 -13.57
C GLU A 119 -3.98 -3.30 -13.51
N MET A 120 -4.39 -4.57 -13.59
CA MET A 120 -5.81 -4.96 -13.57
C MET A 120 -6.42 -4.83 -12.17
N LEU A 121 -5.76 -5.37 -11.15
CA LEU A 121 -6.25 -5.39 -9.76
C LEU A 121 -6.39 -3.99 -9.16
N ARG A 122 -5.57 -3.04 -9.60
CA ARG A 122 -5.59 -1.66 -9.11
C ARG A 122 -6.93 -0.97 -9.34
N ALA A 123 -7.65 -1.32 -10.41
CA ALA A 123 -8.98 -0.77 -10.69
C ALA A 123 -10.00 -1.08 -9.59
N ASP A 124 -9.84 -2.22 -8.92
CA ASP A 124 -10.70 -2.65 -7.81
C ASP A 124 -10.04 -2.47 -6.43
N GLY A 125 -8.93 -1.72 -6.39
CA GLY A 125 -8.25 -1.38 -5.15
C GLY A 125 -7.47 -2.53 -4.53
N PHE A 126 -6.79 -3.34 -5.34
CA PHE A 126 -5.88 -4.39 -4.86
C PHE A 126 -4.51 -4.31 -5.54
N ALA A 127 -3.47 -4.75 -4.82
CA ALA A 127 -2.13 -4.98 -5.37
C ALA A 127 -1.50 -6.22 -4.74
N LEU A 128 -0.74 -6.94 -5.56
CA LEU A 128 0.24 -7.94 -5.16
C LEU A 128 1.56 -7.25 -4.81
N TYR A 129 2.20 -7.70 -3.73
CA TYR A 129 3.47 -7.15 -3.25
C TYR A 129 4.37 -8.28 -2.72
N ALA A 130 5.68 -8.06 -2.73
CA ALA A 130 6.63 -8.97 -2.12
C ALA A 130 6.40 -9.00 -0.61
N LYS A 131 5.86 -10.11 -0.10
CA LYS A 131 5.51 -10.32 1.30
C LYS A 131 6.64 -10.95 2.08
N ASP A 132 7.42 -11.82 1.44
CA ASP A 132 8.53 -12.55 2.04
C ASP A 132 9.58 -12.91 0.97
N TRP A 133 10.67 -13.54 1.37
CA TRP A 133 11.76 -13.97 0.49
C TRP A 133 12.23 -15.38 0.84
N ILE A 134 12.39 -16.23 -0.17
CA ILE A 134 12.91 -17.60 -0.01
C ILE A 134 14.03 -17.81 -1.02
N SER A 135 15.22 -18.18 -0.53
CA SER A 135 16.37 -18.48 -1.39
C SER A 135 16.66 -17.39 -2.43
N GLY A 136 16.56 -16.13 -2.03
CA GLY A 136 16.80 -14.96 -2.90
C GLY A 136 15.63 -14.57 -3.81
N HIS A 137 14.53 -15.31 -3.82
CA HIS A 137 13.36 -15.01 -4.65
C HIS A 137 12.20 -14.50 -3.81
N ALA A 138 11.44 -13.53 -4.33
CA ALA A 138 10.29 -12.96 -3.63
C ALA A 138 9.11 -13.94 -3.58
N VAL A 139 8.41 -13.97 -2.45
CA VAL A 139 7.10 -14.61 -2.27
C VAL A 139 6.05 -13.52 -2.14
N TYR A 140 5.04 -13.57 -3.01
CA TYR A 140 4.06 -12.51 -3.13
C TYR A 140 2.85 -12.74 -2.22
N GLY A 141 2.33 -11.64 -1.67
CA GLY A 141 1.03 -11.57 -1.00
C GLY A 141 0.17 -10.48 -1.64
N TRP A 142 -1.04 -10.25 -1.13
CA TRP A 142 -1.94 -9.21 -1.61
C TRP A 142 -2.33 -8.21 -0.50
N GLN A 143 -2.65 -6.99 -0.91
CA GLN A 143 -3.13 -5.92 -0.04
C GLN A 143 -4.19 -5.07 -0.74
N ARG A 144 -5.02 -4.38 0.05
CA ARG A 144 -5.98 -3.39 -0.45
C ARG A 144 -5.32 -2.03 -0.66
N ILE A 145 -5.51 -1.48 -1.84
CA ILE A 145 -5.26 -0.09 -2.22
C ILE A 145 -6.53 0.69 -1.91
N ASP A 146 -6.83 0.89 -0.63
CA ASP A 146 -7.90 1.82 -0.26
C ASP A 146 -7.49 3.25 -0.62
N ALA A 147 -8.49 4.03 -1.07
CA ALA A 147 -8.38 5.40 -1.53
C ALA A 147 -7.27 6.15 -0.81
N PHE A 148 -6.28 6.60 -1.59
CA PHE A 148 -5.13 7.45 -1.25
C PHE A 148 -4.80 7.50 0.27
N HIS A 149 -3.71 6.82 0.64
CA HIS A 149 -3.32 6.34 1.97
C HIS A 149 -3.89 4.96 2.32
N GLY A 150 -3.48 3.93 1.56
CA GLY A 150 -3.76 2.52 1.87
C GLY A 150 -3.30 2.10 3.27
N SER A 151 -3.41 0.80 3.57
CA SER A 151 -3.07 0.24 4.90
C SER A 151 -1.65 0.55 5.41
N SER A 152 -0.76 1.03 4.54
CA SER A 152 0.43 1.80 4.89
C SER A 152 0.49 3.05 4.00
N PRO A 153 0.41 4.25 4.55
CA PRO A 153 0.87 5.43 3.82
C PRO A 153 2.37 5.31 3.63
N ASP A 154 2.81 5.47 2.39
CA ASP A 154 4.22 5.51 2.03
C ASP A 154 4.56 6.91 1.56
N LEU A 155 5.06 7.72 2.50
CA LEU A 155 5.80 8.92 2.14
C LEU A 155 6.98 8.41 1.33
N ARG A 156 7.00 8.59 0.01
CA ARG A 156 8.06 8.07 -0.87
C ARG A 156 9.38 8.82 -0.65
N LEU A 157 9.97 8.71 0.54
CA LEU A 157 11.09 9.52 1.03
C LEU A 157 12.34 9.37 0.17
N GLU A 158 12.56 8.18 -0.40
CA GLU A 158 13.70 7.87 -1.27
C GLU A 158 13.67 8.62 -2.61
N ALA A 159 12.49 9.09 -3.04
CA ALA A 159 12.32 9.86 -4.26
C ALA A 159 12.38 11.39 -4.03
N ARG A 160 12.80 11.83 -2.84
CA ARG A 160 12.81 13.23 -2.39
C ARG A 160 14.25 13.70 -2.16
N PRO A 161 14.52 15.02 -2.07
CA PRO A 161 15.87 15.54 -1.96
C PRO A 161 16.34 15.50 -0.49
N LEU A 162 16.06 14.40 0.20
CA LEU A 162 16.41 14.19 1.61
C LEU A 162 17.80 13.56 1.66
N THR A 163 18.76 14.25 2.28
CA THR A 163 20.15 13.77 2.42
C THR A 163 20.25 12.48 3.25
N ASP A 164 19.36 12.28 4.23
CA ASP A 164 19.24 11.03 5.01
C ASP A 164 17.84 10.93 5.65
N PRO A 165 16.91 10.15 5.06
CA PRO A 165 15.55 10.01 5.58
C PRO A 165 15.41 8.96 6.70
N VAL A 166 16.49 8.39 7.24
CA VAL A 166 16.44 7.26 8.21
C VAL A 166 15.50 7.53 9.39
N VAL A 167 15.59 8.71 10.01
CA VAL A 167 14.74 9.08 11.16
C VAL A 167 13.25 9.07 10.79
N LEU A 168 12.91 9.57 9.60
CA LEU A 168 11.53 9.56 9.11
C LEU A 168 11.05 8.13 8.81
N HIS A 169 11.92 7.28 8.27
CA HIS A 169 11.62 5.88 8.02
C HIS A 169 11.37 5.12 9.33
N GLU A 170 12.18 5.35 10.37
CA GLU A 170 11.96 4.76 11.70
C GLU A 170 10.61 5.16 12.31
N HIS A 171 10.19 6.42 12.15
CA HIS A 171 8.86 6.86 12.59
C HIS A 171 7.75 6.16 11.81
N LEU A 172 7.87 6.04 10.48
CA LEU A 172 6.91 5.32 9.65
C LEU A 172 6.80 3.85 10.03
N THR A 173 7.93 3.16 10.26
CA THR A 173 7.93 1.76 10.71
C THR A 173 7.21 1.61 12.05
N ARG A 174 7.48 2.50 13.02
CA ARG A 174 6.80 2.50 14.32
C ARG A 174 5.29 2.71 14.18
N ILE A 175 4.88 3.68 13.37
CA ILE A 175 3.47 3.95 13.08
C ILE A 175 2.80 2.72 12.49
N ARG A 176 3.39 2.13 11.44
CA ARG A 176 2.83 0.96 10.73
C ARG A 176 2.64 -0.23 11.67
N ASN A 177 3.65 -0.51 12.49
CA ASN A 177 3.62 -1.64 13.43
C ASN A 177 2.64 -1.42 14.59
N GLY A 178 2.38 -0.16 14.97
CA GLY A 178 1.56 0.22 16.12
C GLY A 178 0.07 0.43 15.83
N LEU A 179 -0.34 0.58 14.57
CA LEU A 179 -1.70 1.03 14.20
C LEU A 179 -2.85 0.24 14.85
N ALA A 180 -2.67 -1.07 15.03
CA ALA A 180 -3.65 -1.96 15.65
C ALA A 180 -3.29 -2.37 17.09
N THR A 181 -2.00 -2.39 17.42
CA THR A 181 -1.46 -2.96 18.66
C THR A 181 -1.23 -1.91 19.74
N ASP A 182 -0.85 -0.69 19.35
CA ASP A 182 -0.62 0.45 20.24
C ASP A 182 -1.03 1.78 19.57
N PRO A 183 -2.35 2.10 19.57
CA PRO A 183 -2.85 3.32 18.97
C PRO A 183 -2.27 4.60 19.61
N ALA A 184 -1.98 4.58 20.91
CA ALA A 184 -1.48 5.74 21.63
C ALA A 184 -0.02 6.05 21.25
N ALA A 185 0.85 5.03 21.22
CA ALA A 185 2.22 5.18 20.70
C ALA A 185 2.25 5.57 19.22
N THR A 186 1.27 5.11 18.45
CA THR A 186 1.12 5.49 17.03
C THR A 186 0.83 6.98 16.87
N ILE A 187 -0.09 7.53 17.68
CA ILE A 187 -0.40 8.98 17.68
C ILE A 187 0.84 9.79 18.08
N SER A 188 1.58 9.36 19.11
CA SER A 188 2.86 10.00 19.48
C SER A 188 3.87 9.97 18.32
N SER A 189 4.01 8.83 17.64
CA SER A 189 4.93 8.68 16.51
C SER A 189 4.56 9.56 15.30
N CYS A 190 3.27 9.80 15.07
CA CYS A 190 2.78 10.73 14.03
C CYS A 190 3.28 12.16 14.27
N LYS A 191 3.19 12.64 15.52
CA LYS A 191 3.70 13.96 15.92
C LYS A 191 5.22 14.05 15.77
N SER A 192 5.95 13.01 16.20
CA SER A 192 7.41 12.97 16.03
C SER A 192 7.84 12.95 14.56
N LEU A 193 7.08 12.30 13.68
CA LEU A 193 7.35 12.30 12.24
C LEU A 193 7.29 13.71 11.65
N LEU A 194 6.23 14.47 11.95
CA LEU A 194 6.12 15.86 11.49
C LEU A 194 7.21 16.74 12.09
N GLU A 195 7.51 16.57 13.37
CA GLU A 195 8.56 17.33 14.04
C GLU A 195 9.93 17.11 13.38
N SER A 196 10.31 15.85 13.15
CA SER A 196 11.54 15.48 12.46
C SER A 196 11.55 16.02 11.03
N LEU A 197 10.43 15.90 10.30
CA LEU A 197 10.32 16.40 8.93
C LEU A 197 10.55 17.92 8.86
N PHE A 198 9.89 18.69 9.72
CA PHE A 198 10.02 20.14 9.72
C PHE A 198 11.43 20.57 10.09
N LYS A 199 12.05 19.91 11.08
CA LYS A 199 13.46 20.15 11.43
C LYS A 199 14.40 19.87 10.25
N ILE A 200 14.24 18.72 9.58
CA ILE A 200 15.06 18.38 8.40
C ILE A 200 14.93 19.44 7.30
N VAL A 201 13.70 19.88 6.98
CA VAL A 201 13.47 20.91 5.95
C VAL A 201 14.12 22.24 6.32
N LEU A 202 14.00 22.67 7.59
CA LEU A 202 14.60 23.90 8.09
C LEU A 202 16.13 23.81 8.11
N ASP A 203 16.69 22.71 8.61
CA ASP A 203 18.14 22.48 8.69
C ASP A 203 18.77 22.48 7.28
N GLN A 204 18.19 21.74 6.33
CA GLN A 204 18.67 21.68 4.96
C GLN A 204 18.49 22.99 4.19
N SER A 205 17.58 23.85 4.66
CA SER A 205 17.38 25.20 4.13
C SER A 205 18.14 26.27 4.93
N SER A 206 18.97 25.87 5.90
CA SER A 206 19.75 26.77 6.77
C SER A 206 18.91 27.82 7.52
N VAL A 207 17.71 27.44 7.96
CA VAL A 207 16.81 28.29 8.75
C VAL A 207 16.91 27.93 10.24
N GLU A 208 17.29 28.90 11.06
CA GLU A 208 17.41 28.70 12.51
C GLU A 208 16.04 28.61 13.20
N TYR A 209 15.95 27.70 14.17
CA TYR A 209 14.81 27.56 15.07
C TYR A 209 15.27 27.26 16.51
N PRO A 210 14.60 27.80 17.53
CA PRO A 210 14.84 27.41 18.91
C PRO A 210 14.56 25.93 19.16
N ARG A 211 15.37 25.28 20.01
CA ARG A 211 15.14 23.88 20.42
C ARG A 211 13.81 23.67 21.16
N ALA A 212 13.24 24.73 21.71
CA ALA A 212 11.97 24.71 22.44
C ALA A 212 10.74 24.83 21.53
N ASP A 213 10.92 25.08 20.23
CA ASP A 213 9.80 25.23 19.31
C ASP A 213 8.99 23.94 19.20
N ASP A 214 7.67 24.08 19.35
CA ASP A 214 6.72 23.00 19.15
C ASP A 214 6.38 22.79 17.67
N VAL A 215 5.64 21.71 17.38
CA VAL A 215 5.30 21.33 15.99
C VAL A 215 4.50 22.43 15.26
N PRO A 216 3.49 23.09 15.86
CA PRO A 216 2.85 24.26 15.26
C PRO A 216 3.81 25.42 14.95
N GLN A 217 4.76 25.72 15.84
CA GLN A 217 5.76 26.78 15.62
C GLN A 217 6.72 26.42 14.48
N LEU A 218 7.22 25.18 14.46
CA LEU A 218 8.07 24.66 13.38
C LEU A 218 7.33 24.70 12.03
N TYR A 219 6.06 24.28 11.99
CA TYR A 219 5.25 24.32 10.78
C TYR A 219 5.12 25.74 10.22
N ARG A 220 4.88 26.75 11.06
CA ARG A 220 4.78 28.15 10.60
C ARG A 220 6.08 28.61 9.91
N LYS A 221 7.23 28.28 10.49
CA LYS A 221 8.54 28.59 9.87
C LYS A 221 8.71 27.90 8.51
N VAL A 222 8.32 26.63 8.42
CA VAL A 222 8.35 25.89 7.14
C VAL A 222 7.38 26.52 6.14
N ALA A 223 6.17 26.89 6.56
CA ALA A 223 5.17 27.53 5.70
C ALA A 223 5.66 28.87 5.14
N ASP A 224 6.35 29.66 5.98
CA ASP A 224 6.97 30.92 5.59
C ASP A 224 8.13 30.69 4.61
N LEU A 225 9.03 29.75 4.91
CA LEU A 225 10.14 29.34 4.03
C LEU A 225 9.65 28.91 2.64
N LEU A 226 8.56 28.13 2.58
CA LEU A 226 7.98 27.63 1.34
C LEU A 226 7.09 28.65 0.62
N ALA A 227 6.86 29.81 1.26
CA ALA A 227 5.96 30.86 0.82
C ALA A 227 4.55 30.34 0.51
N LEU A 228 3.98 29.49 1.38
CA LEU A 228 2.66 28.89 1.18
C LEU A 228 1.55 29.97 1.10
N SER A 229 1.70 31.06 1.84
CA SER A 229 0.78 32.21 1.79
C SER A 229 0.77 32.95 0.44
N ALA A 230 1.80 32.76 -0.39
CA ALA A 230 1.91 33.34 -1.73
C ALA A 230 1.45 32.37 -2.83
N GLU A 231 0.98 31.17 -2.47
CA GLU A 231 0.49 30.19 -3.43
C GLU A 231 -0.75 30.69 -4.17
N SER A 232 -0.71 30.60 -5.50
CA SER A 232 -1.80 31.06 -6.36
C SER A 232 -1.98 30.10 -7.53
N VAL A 233 -3.22 30.00 -8.00
CA VAL A 233 -3.60 29.18 -9.15
C VAL A 233 -3.59 30.07 -10.39
N PRO A 234 -2.70 29.83 -11.37
CA PRO A 234 -2.65 30.61 -12.60
C PRO A 234 -4.01 30.65 -13.30
N GLY A 235 -4.46 31.86 -13.65
CA GLY A 235 -5.73 32.05 -14.36
C GLY A 235 -7.01 31.91 -13.51
N SER A 236 -6.93 31.72 -12.19
CA SER A 236 -8.12 31.62 -11.34
C SER A 236 -7.95 32.27 -9.95
N ALA A 237 -8.55 33.46 -9.78
CA ALA A 237 -8.59 34.15 -8.48
C ALA A 237 -9.39 33.35 -7.43
N ARG A 238 -10.53 32.77 -7.82
CA ARG A 238 -11.34 31.90 -6.94
C ARG A 238 -10.61 30.61 -6.56
N GLY A 239 -9.87 30.02 -7.50
CA GLY A 239 -9.03 28.85 -7.24
C GLY A 239 -7.91 29.18 -6.25
N SER A 240 -7.27 30.34 -6.41
CA SER A 240 -6.26 30.84 -5.47
C SER A 240 -6.86 31.04 -4.06
N GLU A 241 -8.03 31.65 -3.95
CA GLU A 241 -8.72 31.84 -2.67
C GLU A 241 -9.07 30.50 -2.00
N ALA A 242 -9.56 29.52 -2.78
CA ALA A 242 -9.87 28.18 -2.28
C ALA A 242 -8.61 27.42 -1.80
N SER A 243 -7.52 27.47 -2.57
CA SER A 243 -6.23 26.88 -2.16
C SER A 243 -5.73 27.52 -0.86
N GLN A 244 -5.74 28.85 -0.78
CA GLN A 244 -5.34 29.56 0.44
C GLN A 244 -6.20 29.21 1.65
N LYS A 245 -7.50 28.90 1.48
CA LYS A 245 -8.35 28.37 2.56
C LYS A 245 -7.89 26.99 3.01
N ILE A 246 -7.57 26.09 2.09
CA ILE A 246 -7.06 24.74 2.41
C ILE A 246 -5.73 24.82 3.16
N LEU A 247 -4.81 25.67 2.72
CA LEU A 247 -3.51 25.88 3.39
C LEU A 247 -3.67 26.37 4.84
N ARG A 248 -4.62 27.27 5.09
CA ARG A 248 -4.96 27.67 6.47
C ARG A 248 -5.51 26.51 7.29
N THR A 249 -6.34 25.65 6.70
CA THR A 249 -6.84 24.44 7.36
C THR A 249 -5.72 23.46 7.70
N LEU A 250 -4.66 23.38 6.89
CA LEU A 250 -3.48 22.55 7.22
C LEU A 250 -2.78 23.03 8.51
N VAL A 251 -2.64 24.36 8.71
CA VAL A 251 -2.11 24.92 9.97
C VAL A 251 -2.94 24.43 11.15
N THR A 252 -4.27 24.53 11.03
CA THR A 252 -5.20 24.06 12.06
C THR A 252 -5.08 22.55 12.29
N THR A 253 -4.90 21.78 11.23
CA THR A 253 -4.73 20.31 11.29
C THR A 253 -3.46 19.92 12.04
N VAL A 254 -2.35 20.62 11.80
CA VAL A 254 -1.10 20.41 12.55
C VAL A 254 -1.28 20.75 14.03
N GLY A 255 -1.99 21.85 14.33
CA GLY A 255 -2.34 22.23 15.70
C GLY A 255 -3.19 21.17 16.41
N THR A 256 -4.29 20.75 15.79
CA THR A 256 -5.20 19.74 16.36
C THR A 256 -4.56 18.37 16.48
N LEU A 257 -3.61 18.01 15.61
CA LEU A 257 -2.82 16.79 15.74
C LEU A 257 -1.90 16.84 16.98
N ALA A 258 -1.30 18.00 17.26
CA ALA A 258 -0.49 18.18 18.47
C ALA A 258 -1.35 18.08 19.74
N GLU A 259 -2.56 18.67 19.73
CA GLU A 259 -3.54 18.53 20.81
C GLU A 259 -3.99 17.07 20.99
N LEU A 260 -4.35 16.39 19.90
CA LEU A 260 -4.74 14.97 19.92
C LEU A 260 -3.66 14.09 20.53
N ARG A 261 -2.38 14.35 20.21
CA ARG A 261 -1.24 13.67 20.83
C ARG A 261 -1.14 13.97 22.31
N ASN A 262 -1.38 15.20 22.75
CA ASN A 262 -1.28 15.53 24.17
C ASN A 262 -2.36 14.81 25.00
N GLU A 263 -3.57 14.68 24.45
CA GLU A 263 -4.69 14.01 25.13
C GLU A 263 -4.61 12.48 25.05
N LEU A 264 -4.19 11.92 23.90
CA LEU A 264 -4.28 10.47 23.64
C LEU A 264 -2.94 9.76 23.49
N GLY A 265 -1.83 10.50 23.40
CA GLY A 265 -0.48 9.94 23.32
C GLY A 265 0.01 9.40 24.66
N ILE A 266 1.18 8.77 24.64
CA ILE A 266 1.80 8.16 25.84
C ILE A 266 2.96 8.99 26.42
N ASP A 267 3.22 10.15 25.85
CA ASP A 267 4.34 10.97 26.28
C ASP A 267 4.09 11.55 27.68
N HIS A 268 5.17 11.63 28.47
CA HIS A 268 5.21 12.10 29.87
C HIS A 268 4.65 11.17 30.95
N GLY A 269 4.30 9.91 30.61
CA GLY A 269 3.92 8.89 31.60
C GLY A 269 2.58 9.22 32.27
N GLN A 270 1.50 8.61 31.78
CA GLN A 270 0.16 8.84 32.34
C GLN A 270 -0.17 7.84 33.45
N SER A 271 -0.94 8.30 34.44
CA SER A 271 -1.45 7.46 35.54
C SER A 271 -2.54 6.48 35.09
N GLU A 272 -3.15 6.73 33.94
CA GLU A 272 -4.25 5.94 33.37
C GLU A 272 -3.90 5.46 31.95
N ARG A 273 -4.54 4.38 31.50
CA ARG A 273 -4.37 3.90 30.12
C ARG A 273 -5.02 4.87 29.14
N SER A 274 -4.31 5.20 28.06
CA SER A 274 -4.86 6.03 26.99
C SER A 274 -6.15 5.44 26.40
N ALA A 275 -7.15 6.29 26.17
CA ALA A 275 -8.41 5.94 25.50
C ALA A 275 -8.27 5.86 23.96
N ALA A 276 -7.04 5.89 23.42
CA ALA A 276 -6.78 5.83 21.98
C ALA A 276 -7.29 4.52 21.37
N LEU A 277 -8.00 4.66 20.24
CA LEU A 277 -8.50 3.54 19.45
C LEU A 277 -7.79 3.51 18.11
N ALA A 278 -7.74 2.33 17.48
CA ALA A 278 -7.10 2.16 16.17
C ALA A 278 -7.62 3.16 15.10
N ARG A 279 -8.90 3.55 15.17
CA ARG A 279 -9.46 4.58 14.26
C ARG A 279 -8.90 5.99 14.52
N HIS A 280 -8.56 6.33 15.77
CA HIS A 280 -7.95 7.62 16.10
C HIS A 280 -6.50 7.67 15.61
N ALA A 281 -5.76 6.57 15.78
CA ALA A 281 -4.41 6.42 15.23
C ALA A 281 -4.40 6.52 13.70
N ARG A 282 -5.37 5.90 13.01
CA ARG A 282 -5.52 6.04 11.55
C ARG A 282 -5.83 7.48 11.12
N LEU A 283 -6.70 8.18 11.86
CA LEU A 283 -7.00 9.58 11.58
C LEU A 283 -5.74 10.46 11.71
N ALA A 284 -4.99 10.30 12.81
CA ALA A 284 -3.74 11.01 13.06
C ALA A 284 -2.70 10.74 11.95
N LEU A 285 -2.59 9.48 11.53
CA LEU A 285 -1.70 9.05 10.46
C LEU A 285 -2.07 9.70 9.12
N ASN A 286 -3.32 9.65 8.71
CA ASN A 286 -3.75 10.23 7.43
C ASN A 286 -3.51 11.74 7.41
N ALA A 287 -3.83 12.45 8.50
CA ALA A 287 -3.53 13.87 8.63
C ALA A 287 -2.01 14.16 8.54
N THR A 288 -1.19 13.35 9.21
CA THR A 288 0.28 13.45 9.18
C THR A 288 0.81 13.29 7.77
N VAL A 289 0.32 12.30 7.03
CA VAL A 289 0.80 12.00 5.68
C VAL A 289 0.37 13.09 4.71
N THR A 290 -0.88 13.55 4.77
CA THR A 290 -1.34 14.68 3.95
C THR A 290 -0.44 15.91 4.15
N VAL A 291 -0.11 16.25 5.40
CA VAL A 291 0.80 17.38 5.69
C VAL A 291 2.21 17.10 5.17
N ALA A 292 2.76 15.92 5.45
CA ALA A 292 4.13 15.58 5.08
C ALA A 292 4.34 15.52 3.56
N GLU A 293 3.43 14.90 2.81
CA GLU A 293 3.48 14.84 1.34
C GLU A 293 3.46 16.25 0.75
N PHE A 294 2.49 17.08 1.17
CA PHE A 294 2.35 18.43 0.64
C PHE A 294 3.59 19.30 0.90
N ILE A 295 4.18 19.19 2.10
CA ILE A 295 5.40 19.91 2.46
C ILE A 295 6.59 19.42 1.63
N LEU A 296 6.77 18.10 1.48
CA LEU A 296 7.85 17.52 0.68
C LEU A 296 7.73 17.85 -0.81
N ASP A 297 6.52 17.77 -1.37
CA ASP A 297 6.23 18.14 -2.76
C ASP A 297 6.54 19.61 -3.01
N THR A 298 6.06 20.49 -2.14
CA THR A 298 6.29 21.92 -2.28
C THR A 298 7.77 22.25 -2.12
N TRP A 299 8.45 21.65 -1.15
CA TRP A 299 9.87 21.87 -0.94
C TRP A 299 10.73 21.41 -2.13
N GLN A 300 10.43 20.24 -2.71
CA GLN A 300 11.05 19.76 -3.95
C GLN A 300 10.82 20.75 -5.11
N ASP A 301 9.58 21.21 -5.34
CA ASP A 301 9.25 22.20 -6.36
C ASP A 301 10.04 23.51 -6.17
N ARG A 302 10.19 23.98 -4.93
CA ARG A 302 10.97 25.19 -4.63
C ARG A 302 12.46 25.00 -4.92
N ILE A 303 13.01 23.82 -4.69
CA ILE A 303 14.39 23.47 -5.06
C ILE A 303 14.54 23.42 -6.58
N ASP A 304 13.65 22.71 -7.28
CA ASP A 304 13.74 22.51 -8.72
C ASP A 304 13.51 23.80 -9.52
N SER A 305 12.67 24.70 -9.01
CA SER A 305 12.47 26.05 -9.55
C SER A 305 13.59 27.03 -9.20
N GLY A 306 14.58 26.62 -8.39
CA GLY A 306 15.72 27.46 -7.96
C GLY A 306 15.36 28.53 -6.92
N ARG A 307 14.15 28.49 -6.34
CA ARG A 307 13.73 29.40 -5.26
C ARG A 307 14.40 29.07 -3.93
N LEU A 308 14.71 27.78 -3.71
CA LEU A 308 15.55 27.31 -2.61
C LEU A 308 16.81 26.68 -3.16
N LYS A 309 17.90 26.77 -2.39
CA LYS A 309 19.15 26.10 -2.74
C LYS A 309 19.01 24.60 -2.53
N ARG A 310 19.69 23.81 -3.36
CA ARG A 310 19.83 22.37 -3.08
C ARG A 310 20.58 22.17 -1.76
N PRO A 311 20.16 21.19 -0.93
CA PRO A 311 20.96 20.75 0.20
C PRO A 311 22.36 20.35 -0.27
N VAL A 312 23.39 20.69 0.51
CA VAL A 312 24.79 20.30 0.27
C VAL A 312 25.06 18.97 0.94
#